data_AF-A0A0J8VIU3-F1
#
_entry.id   AF-A0A0J8VIU3-F1
#
_cell.length_a   1.000
_cell.length_b   1.000
_cell.length_c   1.000
_cell.angle_alpha   90.00
_cell.angle_beta   90.00
_cell.angle_gamma   90.00
#
_symmetry.space_group_name_H-M   'P 1'
#
loop_
_entity.id
_entity.type
_entity.pdbx_description
1 polymer ?
#
loop_
_entity_poly.entity_id
_entity_poly.type
_entity_poly.pdbx_seq_one_letter_code
_entity_poly.pdbx_strand_id
1 'polypeptide(L)' 'MNVDCIGDMAVSFNLITDDKYIYLDEGKSEITVDNKPLKTKINLPSGKSSVLVKDLLTGITSEGFHTGSSVLVMMPY' A
#
# COMPACT_ATOMS: atom_id res chain seq x y z
N MET A 1 -0.95 -9.66 -0.99
CA MET A 1 -2.09 -9.60 -1.92
C MET A 1 -1.74 -10.42 -3.15
N ASN A 2 -2.66 -11.25 -3.66
CA ASN A 2 -2.46 -11.98 -4.91
C ASN A 2 -3.26 -11.30 -6.02
N VAL A 3 -2.63 -11.08 -7.18
CA VAL A 3 -3.25 -10.46 -8.36
C VAL A 3 -3.05 -11.41 -9.54
N ASP A 4 -4.10 -11.67 -10.31
CA ASP A 4 -4.04 -12.51 -11.51
C ASP A 4 -4.32 -11.64 -12.74
N CYS A 5 -3.33 -11.55 -13.63
CA CYS A 5 -3.35 -10.67 -14.79
C CYS A 5 -3.54 -11.48 -16.08
N ILE A 6 -4.42 -11.04 -16.97
CA ILE A 6 -4.64 -11.69 -18.28
C ILE A 6 -3.54 -11.38 -19.31
N GLY A 7 -2.65 -10.45 -19.00
CA GLY A 7 -1.51 -10.02 -19.81
C GLY A 7 -0.58 -9.13 -18.99
N ASP A 8 0.61 -8.86 -19.50
CA ASP A 8 1.59 -8.02 -18.81
C ASP A 8 1.05 -6.59 -18.63
N MET A 9 1.10 -6.08 -17.41
CA MET A 9 0.69 -4.71 -17.10
C MET A 9 1.61 -4.02 -16.11
N ALA A 10 1.62 -2.69 -16.17
CA ALA A 10 2.24 -1.85 -15.16
C ALA A 10 1.16 -1.10 -14.40
N VAL A 11 1.24 -1.13 -13.07
CA VAL A 11 0.30 -0.45 -12.18
C VAL A 11 1.04 0.43 -11.19
N SER A 12 0.33 1.43 -10.66
CA SER A 12 0.68 2.14 -9.42
C SER A 12 -0.37 1.82 -8.36
N PHE A 13 0.05 1.96 -7.09
CA PHE A 13 -0.85 1.89 -5.95
C PHE A 13 -0.79 3.19 -5.17
N ASN A 14 -1.95 3.72 -4.79
CA ASN A 14 -2.11 4.95 -4.01
C ASN A 14 -3.11 4.71 -2.86
N LEU A 15 -3.03 5.51 -1.80
CA LEU A 15 -4.16 5.61 -0.87
C LEU A 15 -5.23 6.53 -1.47
N ILE A 16 -6.50 6.26 -1.18
CA ILE A 16 -7.62 7.11 -1.64
C ILE A 16 -7.52 8.56 -1.16
N THR A 17 -6.82 8.79 -0.05
CA THR A 17 -6.52 10.12 0.50
C THR A 17 -5.45 10.88 -0.28
N ASP A 18 -4.82 10.25 -1.27
CA ASP A 18 -3.64 10.71 -2.01
C ASP A 18 -2.37 10.95 -1.15
N ASP A 19 -2.43 10.60 0.13
CA ASP A 19 -1.31 10.57 1.07
C ASP A 19 -0.53 9.23 0.97
N LYS A 20 0.65 9.18 1.58
CA LYS A 20 1.44 7.98 1.84
C LYS A 20 1.19 7.38 3.23
N TYR A 21 0.45 8.07 4.09
CA TYR A 21 0.16 7.63 5.45
C TYR A 21 -1.30 7.22 5.65
N ILE A 22 -1.50 6.20 6.48
CA ILE A 22 -2.75 5.96 7.21
C ILE A 22 -2.59 6.60 8.59
N TYR A 23 -3.42 7.58 8.89
CA TYR A 23 -3.44 8.21 10.21
C TYR A 23 -4.18 7.31 11.20
N LEU A 24 -3.62 7.20 12.39
CA LEU A 24 -4.21 6.49 13.52
C LEU A 24 -4.71 7.53 14.55
N ASP A 25 -5.35 7.08 15.60
CA ASP A 25 -5.67 7.88 16.79
C ASP A 25 -4.42 8.47 17.46
N GLU A 26 -3.29 7.74 17.43
CA GLU A 26 -1.96 8.24 17.78
C GLU A 26 -0.95 7.87 16.69
N GLY A 27 -0.20 8.86 16.17
CA GLY A 27 0.80 8.62 15.14
C GLY A 27 0.20 8.25 13.79
N LYS A 28 0.95 7.47 13.00
CA LYS A 28 0.60 7.12 11.63
C LYS A 28 1.34 5.87 11.16
N SER A 29 0.84 5.24 10.11
CA SER A 29 1.49 4.13 9.43
C SER A 29 1.83 4.49 7.98
N GLU A 30 3.09 4.40 7.59
CA GLU A 30 3.53 4.57 6.20
C GLU A 30 3.34 3.27 5.43
N ILE A 31 2.65 3.32 4.29
CA ILE A 31 2.40 2.14 3.48
C ILE A 31 3.38 2.06 2.31
N THR A 32 3.97 0.87 2.12
CA THR A 32 4.78 0.54 0.93
C THR A 32 4.24 -0.72 0.28
N VAL A 33 4.42 -0.81 -1.04
CA VAL A 33 3.99 -1.95 -1.85
C VAL A 33 5.20 -2.50 -2.56
N ASP A 34 5.49 -3.80 -2.37
CA ASP A 34 6.67 -4.48 -2.92
C ASP A 34 8.00 -3.78 -2.53
N ASN A 35 8.07 -3.28 -1.28
CA ASN A 35 9.18 -2.47 -0.76
C ASN A 35 9.45 -1.16 -1.53
N LYS A 36 8.47 -0.69 -2.30
CA LYS A 36 8.53 0.59 -3.01
C LYS A 36 7.53 1.58 -2.42
N PRO A 37 7.82 2.88 -2.49
CA PRO A 37 6.84 3.91 -2.17
C PRO A 37 5.57 3.77 -3.02
N LEU A 38 4.44 4.27 -2.51
CA LEU A 38 3.23 4.45 -3.32
C LEU A 38 3.51 5.36 -4.53
N LYS A 39 2.60 5.36 -5.51
CA LYS A 39 2.73 6.10 -6.78
C LYS A 39 3.95 5.67 -7.63
N THR A 40 4.58 4.53 -7.33
CA THR A 40 5.68 3.98 -8.14
C THR A 40 5.22 2.81 -9.01
N LYS A 41 6.00 2.54 -10.07
CA LYS A 41 5.69 1.49 -11.05
C LYS A 41 5.89 0.10 -10.45
N ILE A 42 4.87 -0.74 -10.56
CA ILE A 42 4.93 -2.17 -10.30
C ILE A 42 4.57 -2.91 -11.57
N ASN A 43 5.48 -3.76 -12.04
CA ASN A 43 5.22 -4.64 -13.17
C ASN A 43 4.53 -5.91 -12.66
N LEU A 44 3.37 -6.22 -13.23
CA LEU A 44 2.63 -7.45 -12.99
C LEU A 44 2.64 -8.26 -14.29
N PRO A 45 3.45 -9.33 -14.39
CA PRO A 45 3.42 -10.21 -15.56
C PRO A 45 2.07 -10.94 -15.65
N SER A 46 1.76 -11.43 -16.84
CA SER A 46 0.61 -12.31 -17.06
C SER A 46 0.62 -13.50 -16.09
N GLY A 47 -0.56 -13.85 -15.59
CA GLY A 47 -0.76 -14.86 -14.56
C GLY A 47 -0.68 -14.29 -13.15
N LYS A 48 -0.30 -15.16 -12.19
CA LYS A 48 -0.34 -14.84 -10.76
C LYS A 48 0.89 -14.09 -10.31
N SER A 49 0.67 -12.94 -9.68
CA SER A 49 1.66 -12.13 -8.97
C SER A 49 1.31 -12.04 -7.49
N SER A 50 2.32 -12.11 -6.62
CA SER A 50 2.17 -11.81 -5.19
C SER A 50 2.76 -10.43 -4.90
N VAL A 51 1.91 -9.52 -4.46
CA VAL A 51 2.26 -8.15 -4.10
C VAL A 51 2.24 -8.00 -2.58
N LEU A 52 3.38 -7.66 -2.00
CA LEU A 52 3.51 -7.48 -0.55
C LEU A 52 3.12 -6.05 -0.16
N VAL A 53 2.21 -5.91 0.80
CA VAL A 53 1.89 -4.62 1.44
C VAL A 53 2.59 -4.61 2.79
N LYS A 54 3.39 -3.57 3.06
CA LYS A 54 4.06 -3.37 4.34
C LYS A 54 3.64 -2.04 4.92
N ASP A 55 3.60 -2.00 6.24
CA ASP A 55 3.29 -0.83 7.03
C ASP A 55 4.46 -0.51 7.98
N LEU A 56 4.64 0.76 8.32
CA LEU A 56 5.66 1.24 9.25
C LEU A 56 5.04 2.26 10.21
N LEU A 57 4.90 1.87 11.47
CA LEU A 57 4.35 2.71 12.53
C LEU A 57 5.36 3.80 12.93
N THR A 58 4.89 5.04 13.02
CA THR A 58 5.68 6.20 13.45
C THR A 58 4.86 7.06 14.40
N GLY A 59 5.46 7.51 15.50
CA GLY A 59 4.83 8.43 16.43
C GLY A 59 3.79 7.81 17.35
N ILE A 60 3.86 6.49 17.57
CA ILE A 60 3.09 5.78 18.59
C ILE A 60 3.98 5.64 19.83
N THR A 61 3.52 6.15 20.96
CA THR A 61 4.29 6.16 22.21
C THR A 61 3.51 5.60 23.40
N SER A 62 2.19 5.45 23.28
CA SER A 62 1.37 4.81 24.30
C SER A 62 1.11 3.33 24.00
N GLU A 63 0.76 2.58 25.04
CA GLU A 63 0.30 1.20 24.91
C GLU A 63 -1.18 1.16 24.55
N GLY A 64 -1.59 0.18 23.75
CA GLY A 64 -2.98 -0.05 23.41
C GLY A 64 -3.20 -0.32 21.93
N PHE A 65 -4.47 -0.29 21.52
CA PHE A 65 -4.84 -0.42 20.12
C PHE A 65 -4.82 0.96 19.46
N HIS A 66 -3.97 1.11 18.44
CA HIS A 66 -4.02 2.27 17.56
C HIS A 66 -4.54 1.87 16.20
N THR A 67 -5.64 2.49 15.78
CA THR A 67 -6.41 2.02 14.63
C THR A 67 -6.62 3.13 13.62
N GLY A 68 -6.51 2.75 12.35
CA GLY A 68 -6.80 3.58 11.20
C GLY A 68 -7.08 2.70 10.00
N SER A 69 -7.74 3.25 9.00
CA SER A 69 -8.09 2.51 7.80
C SER A 69 -7.97 3.41 6.58
N SER A 70 -7.72 2.79 5.43
CA SER A 70 -7.72 3.46 4.14
C SER A 70 -7.98 2.44 3.04
N VAL A 71 -8.13 2.92 1.82
CA VAL A 71 -8.33 2.10 0.62
C VAL A 71 -7.10 2.23 -0.26
N LEU A 72 -6.52 1.09 -0.62
CA LEU A 72 -5.45 1.02 -1.61
C LEU A 72 -6.08 0.97 -3.02
N VAL A 73 -5.87 2.02 -3.80
CA VAL A 73 -6.35 2.15 -5.17
C VAL A 73 -5.26 1.66 -6.12
N MET A 74 -5.59 0.69 -6.96
CA MET A 74 -4.73 0.21 -8.05
C MET A 74 -5.11 0.93 -9.34
N MET A 75 -4.13 1.53 -10.01
CA MET A 75 -4.32 2.26 -11.27
C MET A 75 -3.30 1.80 -12.29
N PRO A 76 -3.62 1.81 -13.60
CA PRO A 76 -2.60 1.71 -14.65
C PRO A 76 -1.50 2.77 -14.41
N TYR A 77 -0.24 2.38 -14.60
CA TYR A 77 0.92 3.28 -14.46
C TYR A 77 1.12 4.14 -15.70
#